data_AF-A0A9D5TWV1-F1
#
_entry.id   AF-A0A9D5TWV1-F1
#
_cell.length_a   1.000
_cell.length_b   1.000
_cell.length_c   1.000
_cell.angle_alpha   90.00
_cell.angle_beta   90.00
_cell.angle_gamma   90.00
#
_symmetry.space_group_name_H-M   'P 1'
#
loop_
_entity.id
_entity.type
_entity.pdbx_description
1 polymer ?
#
loop_
_entity_poly.entity_id
_entity_poly.type
_entity_poly.pdbx_seq_one_letter_code
_entity_poly.pdbx_strand_id
1 'polypeptide(L)'
;MMNKFNGFGDYACIVASLPSTGGTISPAGVFYSEENNFFVSYTGRTPHLSEFPDYIAPSIIESEYWAEFDDEHREKCPGCQEILSIVKGEKSGKNQAQWKMITMLHYIYTMYVTNA
;
A
#
# COMPACT_ATOMS: atom_id res chain seq x y z
N MET A 1 -3.49 28.55 15.46
CA MET A 1 -2.19 27.93 15.15
C MET A 1 -2.54 26.62 14.43
N MET A 2 -2.61 26.64 13.10
CA MET A 2 -3.25 25.57 12.34
C MET A 2 -2.23 24.90 11.42
N ASN A 3 -2.04 23.61 11.72
CA ASN A 3 -1.65 22.48 10.90
C ASN A 3 -0.44 22.66 9.99
N LYS A 4 0.68 22.07 10.43
CA LYS A 4 1.75 21.62 9.55
C LYS A 4 1.17 20.57 8.61
N PHE A 5 0.69 21.02 7.45
CA PHE A 5 0.35 20.17 6.32
C PHE A 5 1.66 19.60 5.75
N ASN A 6 1.97 18.32 6.03
CA ASN A 6 2.99 17.59 5.29
C ASN A 6 2.33 17.02 4.03
N GLY A 7 2.39 17.80 2.96
CA GLY A 7 1.75 17.46 1.72
C GLY A 7 2.54 16.47 0.86
N PHE A 8 1.86 15.99 -0.17
CA PHE A 8 2.47 15.73 -1.47
C PHE A 8 3.36 14.49 -1.63
N GLY A 9 3.10 13.43 -0.87
CA GLY A 9 3.54 12.09 -1.28
C GLY A 9 2.84 11.68 -2.59
N ASP A 10 1.66 11.05 -2.53
CA ASP A 10 1.10 10.52 -3.77
C ASP A 10 -0.41 10.20 -3.73
N TYR A 11 -1.23 11.21 -4.01
CA TYR A 11 -2.39 11.04 -4.90
C TYR A 11 -1.97 10.51 -6.31
N ALA A 12 -0.72 10.10 -6.48
CA ALA A 12 0.09 10.24 -7.66
C ALA A 12 0.73 8.91 -8.05
N CYS A 13 1.27 8.94 -9.25
CA CYS A 13 1.58 7.79 -10.06
C CYS A 13 2.80 7.02 -9.54
N ILE A 14 2.77 6.51 -8.30
CA ILE A 14 3.88 5.71 -7.76
C ILE A 14 4.01 4.46 -8.60
N VAL A 15 5.15 4.37 -9.28
CA VAL A 15 5.66 3.14 -9.83
C VAL A 15 7.08 3.05 -9.28
N ALA A 16 7.36 2.01 -8.51
CA ALA A 16 8.69 1.80 -7.91
C ALA A 16 9.77 1.47 -8.97
N SER A 17 9.40 1.38 -10.25
CA SER A 17 10.27 1.05 -11.36
C SER A 17 10.24 2.13 -12.45
N LEU A 18 11.42 2.56 -12.91
CA LEU A 18 11.56 3.29 -14.16
C LEU A 18 11.28 2.32 -15.34
N PRO A 19 10.45 2.69 -16.33
CA PRO A 19 10.19 1.82 -17.47
C PRO A 19 11.45 1.69 -18.33
N SER A 20 12.08 0.51 -18.33
CA SER A 20 13.18 0.18 -19.26
C SER A 20 12.66 -0.08 -20.68
N THR A 21 11.37 -0.40 -20.81
CA THR A 21 10.62 -0.62 -22.06
C THR A 21 9.16 -0.26 -21.82
N GLY A 22 8.57 0.60 -22.64
CA GLY A 22 7.16 0.99 -22.51
C GLY A 22 6.21 -0.18 -22.86
N GLY A 23 5.09 -0.28 -22.14
CA GLY A 23 3.97 -1.20 -22.48
C GLY A 23 3.78 -2.40 -21.56
N THR A 24 4.75 -2.73 -20.69
CA THR A 24 4.62 -3.80 -19.70
C THR A 24 4.17 -3.26 -18.35
N ILE A 25 3.29 -3.99 -17.66
CA ILE A 25 2.92 -3.65 -16.29
C ILE A 25 4.10 -3.86 -15.34
N SER A 26 4.27 -2.94 -14.40
CA SER A 26 5.20 -3.10 -13.28
C SER A 26 4.40 -3.16 -11.98
N PRO A 27 4.20 -4.37 -11.42
CA PRO A 27 3.50 -4.54 -10.16
C PRO A 27 4.32 -3.89 -9.04
N ALA A 28 3.75 -2.86 -8.42
CA ALA A 28 4.33 -2.20 -7.27
C ALA A 28 3.21 -1.87 -6.27
N GLY A 29 3.31 -2.42 -5.06
CA GLY A 29 2.52 -2.01 -3.90
C GLY A 29 3.33 -1.02 -3.08
N VAL A 30 2.65 -0.06 -2.49
CA VAL A 30 3.27 0.93 -1.60
C VAL A 30 2.53 0.91 -0.28
N PHE A 31 3.27 0.97 0.82
CA PHE A 31 2.73 0.92 2.17
C PHE A 31 3.35 2.02 3.00
N TYR A 32 2.54 2.67 3.85
CA TYR A 32 3.01 3.76 4.71
C TYR A 32 3.45 3.20 6.06
N SER A 33 4.69 3.52 6.45
CA SER A 33 5.23 3.31 7.79
C SER A 33 4.94 4.53 8.64
N GLU A 34 4.20 4.34 9.73
CA GLU A 34 3.87 5.38 10.70
C GLU A 34 5.06 5.70 11.59
N GLU A 35 5.74 4.69 12.13
CA GLU A 35 6.86 4.90 13.06
C GLU A 35 8.01 5.68 12.40
N ASN A 36 8.25 5.41 11.12
CA ASN A 36 9.35 6.02 10.38
C ASN A 36 8.91 7.18 9.47
N ASN A 37 7.61 7.39 9.30
CA ASN A 37 7.02 8.44 8.48
C ASN A 37 7.54 8.44 7.02
N PHE A 38 7.54 7.28 6.37
CA PHE A 38 7.89 7.16 4.95
C PHE A 38 7.07 6.06 4.25
N PHE A 39 7.14 6.05 2.92
CA PHE A 39 6.51 5.01 2.09
C PHE A 39 7.50 3.92 1.70
N VAL A 40 7.14 2.67 1.96
CA VAL A 40 7.89 1.46 1.62
C VAL A 40 7.33 0.90 0.30
N SER A 41 8.22 0.49 -0.61
CA SER A 41 7.82 -0.14 -1.87
C SER A 41 7.99 -1.66 -1.85
N TYR A 42 7.01 -2.35 -2.42
CA TYR A 42 6.99 -3.79 -2.64
C TYR A 42 6.85 -4.05 -4.12
N THR A 43 7.94 -4.45 -4.77
CA THR A 43 7.99 -4.62 -6.21
C THR A 43 7.83 -6.09 -6.58
N GLY A 44 6.94 -6.38 -7.54
CA GLY A 44 6.76 -7.72 -8.08
C GLY A 44 8.03 -8.22 -8.75
N ARG A 45 8.25 -9.53 -8.71
CA ARG A 45 9.45 -10.18 -9.28
C ARG A 45 9.37 -10.29 -10.80
N THR A 46 8.16 -10.23 -11.34
CA THR A 46 7.87 -10.33 -12.77
C THR A 46 6.81 -9.28 -13.17
N PRO A 47 6.73 -8.89 -14.46
CA PRO A 47 5.74 -7.92 -14.94
C PRO A 47 4.35 -8.55 -15.13
N HIS A 48 3.82 -9.20 -14.09
CA HIS A 48 2.54 -9.89 -14.11
C HIS A 48 1.61 -9.39 -13.01
N LEU A 49 0.34 -9.15 -13.35
CA LEU A 49 -0.67 -8.73 -12.38
C LEU A 49 -0.86 -9.70 -11.22
N SER A 50 -0.53 -10.98 -11.41
CA SER A 50 -0.56 -12.00 -10.36
C SER A 50 0.43 -11.73 -9.23
N GLU A 51 1.51 -10.99 -9.47
CA GLU A 51 2.47 -10.65 -8.42
C GLU A 51 1.85 -9.77 -7.32
N PHE A 52 0.76 -9.06 -7.61
CA PHE A 52 0.03 -8.31 -6.61
C PHE A 52 -0.53 -9.21 -5.48
N PRO A 53 -1.47 -10.14 -5.75
CA PRO A 53 -1.96 -11.05 -4.72
C PRO A 53 -0.94 -12.12 -4.31
N ASP A 54 -0.10 -12.61 -5.23
CA ASP A 54 0.71 -13.80 -4.96
C ASP A 54 2.05 -13.48 -4.25
N TYR A 55 2.48 -12.22 -4.28
CA TYR A 55 3.77 -11.81 -3.72
C TYR A 55 3.69 -10.52 -2.91
N ILE A 56 3.14 -9.45 -3.48
CA ILE A 56 3.13 -8.13 -2.86
C ILE A 56 2.25 -8.11 -1.60
N ALA A 57 1.02 -8.65 -1.67
CA ALA A 57 0.11 -8.66 -0.51
C ALA A 57 0.68 -9.47 0.68
N PRO A 58 1.17 -10.72 0.48
CA PRO A 58 1.88 -11.46 1.54
C PRO A 58 3.09 -10.71 2.08
N SER A 59 3.92 -10.16 1.20
CA SER A 59 5.14 -9.43 1.60
C SER A 59 4.83 -8.24 2.49
N ILE A 60 3.71 -7.54 2.26
CA ILE A 60 3.27 -6.44 3.11
C ILE A 60 2.88 -6.99 4.49
N ILE A 61 2.00 -8.00 4.58
CA ILE A 61 1.50 -8.48 5.88
C ILE A 61 2.58 -9.20 6.73
N GLU A 62 3.64 -9.69 6.09
CA GLU A 62 4.79 -10.32 6.75
C GLU A 62 5.89 -9.30 7.12
N SER A 63 5.75 -8.04 6.70
CA SER A 63 6.76 -7.00 6.92
C SER A 63 6.76 -6.44 8.34
N GLU A 64 7.91 -5.89 8.75
CA GLU A 64 8.03 -5.10 9.98
C GLU A 64 7.11 -3.87 9.97
N TYR A 65 6.85 -3.28 8.79
CA TYR A 65 5.99 -2.10 8.66
C TYR A 65 4.51 -2.42 8.91
N TRP A 66 4.06 -3.63 8.61
CA TRP A 66 2.71 -4.09 8.98
C TRP A 66 2.59 -4.34 10.49
N ALA A 67 3.70 -4.70 11.14
CA ALA A 67 3.75 -4.92 12.58
C ALA A 67 3.62 -3.61 13.40
N GLU A 68 3.85 -2.45 12.79
CA GLU A 68 3.65 -1.12 13.41
C GLU A 68 2.20 -0.86 13.84
N PHE A 69 1.23 -1.45 13.13
CA PHE A 69 -0.19 -1.22 13.36
C PHE A 69 -0.78 -2.34 14.21
N ASP A 70 -1.57 -2.01 15.24
CA ASP A 70 -2.25 -3.02 16.06
C ASP A 70 -3.47 -3.65 15.35
N ASP A 71 -4.06 -4.66 15.99
CA ASP A 71 -5.22 -5.36 15.42
C ASP A 71 -6.43 -4.44 15.26
N GLU A 72 -6.63 -3.47 16.17
CA GLU A 72 -7.72 -2.50 16.08
C GLU A 72 -7.59 -1.62 14.82
N HIS A 73 -6.39 -1.11 14.55
CA HIS A 73 -6.10 -0.36 13.33
C HIS A 73 -6.32 -1.23 12.11
N ARG A 74 -5.78 -2.45 12.07
CA ARG A 74 -5.90 -3.36 10.91
C ARG A 74 -7.36 -3.70 10.62
N GLU A 75 -8.19 -3.86 11.64
CA GLU A 75 -9.63 -4.16 11.50
C GLU A 75 -10.44 -2.98 10.94
N LYS A 76 -10.07 -1.75 11.29
CA LYS A 76 -10.83 -0.55 10.91
C LYS A 76 -10.27 0.18 9.70
N CYS A 77 -8.98 0.01 9.41
CA CYS A 77 -8.31 0.69 8.32
C CYS A 77 -8.76 0.11 6.95
N PRO A 78 -9.38 0.91 6.06
CA PRO A 78 -9.85 0.41 4.77
C PRO A 78 -8.71 -0.09 3.87
N GLY A 79 -7.51 0.49 3.96
CA GLY A 79 -6.32 0.01 3.24
C GLY A 79 -5.89 -1.39 3.68
N CYS A 80 -5.70 -1.60 4.99
CA CYS A 80 -5.43 -2.92 5.58
C CYS A 80 -6.50 -3.95 5.22
N GLN A 81 -7.78 -3.60 5.29
CA GLN A 81 -8.89 -4.51 4.96
C GLN A 81 -8.86 -4.96 3.49
N GLU A 82 -8.56 -4.06 2.55
CA GLU A 82 -8.37 -4.44 1.15
C GLU A 82 -7.24 -5.46 0.98
N ILE A 83 -6.10 -5.25 1.63
CA ILE A 83 -4.95 -6.18 1.59
C ILE A 83 -5.35 -7.54 2.17
N LEU A 84 -6.01 -7.57 3.33
CA LEU A 84 -6.46 -8.80 3.98
C LEU A 84 -7.48 -9.56 3.13
N SER A 85 -8.44 -8.89 2.49
CA SER A 85 -9.37 -9.53 1.56
C SER A 85 -8.68 -10.08 0.31
N ILE A 86 -7.61 -9.43 -0.17
CA ILE A 86 -6.79 -9.96 -1.27
C ILE A 86 -6.06 -11.23 -0.83
N VAL A 87 -5.42 -11.22 0.34
CA VAL A 87 -4.69 -12.38 0.89
C VAL A 87 -5.63 -13.56 1.14
N LYS A 88 -6.85 -13.32 1.63
CA LYS A 88 -7.90 -14.35 1.84
C LYS A 88 -8.51 -14.87 0.54
N GLY A 89 -8.21 -14.27 -0.61
CA GLY A 89 -8.79 -14.62 -1.90
C GLY A 89 -10.23 -14.12 -2.12
N GLU A 90 -10.73 -13.23 -1.25
CA GLU A 90 -12.05 -12.61 -1.38
C GLU A 90 -12.07 -11.53 -2.47
N LYS A 91 -10.91 -10.89 -2.71
CA LYS A 91 -10.70 -9.92 -3.78
C LYS A 91 -9.52 -10.33 -4.65
N SER A 92 -9.61 -10.03 -5.95
CA SER A 92 -8.60 -10.44 -6.94
C SER A 92 -7.23 -9.82 -6.69
N GLY A 93 -7.15 -8.53 -6.37
CA GLY A 93 -5.88 -7.81 -6.24
C GLY A 93 -5.11 -7.60 -7.55
N LYS A 94 -5.52 -8.24 -8.65
CA LYS A 94 -4.88 -8.14 -9.99
C LYS A 94 -5.26 -6.84 -10.72
N ASN A 95 -5.10 -5.69 -10.05
CA ASN A 95 -5.45 -4.38 -10.59
C ASN A 95 -4.54 -3.27 -10.01
N GLN A 96 -3.71 -2.67 -10.85
CA GLN A 96 -2.76 -1.63 -10.42
C GLN A 96 -3.45 -0.38 -9.81
N ALA A 97 -4.63 0.00 -10.31
CA ALA A 97 -5.37 1.14 -9.74
C ALA A 97 -5.88 0.84 -8.33
N GLN A 98 -6.25 -0.41 -8.05
CA GLN A 98 -6.64 -0.85 -6.72
C GLN A 98 -5.49 -0.66 -5.73
N TRP A 99 -4.25 -0.98 -6.10
CA TRP A 99 -3.10 -0.84 -5.20
C TRP A 99 -2.73 0.61 -4.88
N LYS A 100 -2.91 1.51 -5.83
CA LYS A 100 -2.79 2.95 -5.57
C LYS A 100 -3.87 3.43 -4.59
N MET A 101 -5.11 2.97 -4.78
CA MET A 101 -6.20 3.25 -3.84
C MET A 101 -5.89 2.69 -2.44
N ILE A 102 -5.42 1.45 -2.32
CA ILE A 102 -5.03 0.82 -1.05
C ILE A 102 -4.02 1.67 -0.29
N THR A 103 -2.96 2.11 -1.00
CA THR A 103 -1.90 2.96 -0.43
C THR A 103 -2.50 4.23 0.19
N MET A 104 -3.40 4.88 -0.53
CA MET A 104 -4.02 6.14 -0.07
C MET A 104 -5.03 5.94 1.03
N LEU A 105 -5.82 4.86 0.97
CA LEU A 105 -6.76 4.50 2.03
C LEU A 105 -6.02 4.25 3.35
N HIS A 106 -4.91 3.51 3.30
CA HIS A 106 -4.06 3.27 4.46
C HIS A 106 -3.51 4.58 5.02
N TYR A 107 -2.77 5.35 4.20
CA TYR A 107 -2.14 6.60 4.64
C TYR A 107 -3.14 7.61 5.23
N ILE A 108 -4.26 7.86 4.55
CA ILE A 108 -5.26 8.83 5.02
C ILE A 108 -5.88 8.37 6.33
N TYR A 109 -6.20 7.07 6.46
CA TYR A 109 -6.77 6.53 7.68
C TYR A 109 -5.78 6.60 8.84
N THR A 110 -4.52 6.21 8.63
CA THR A 110 -3.45 6.37 9.61
C THR A 110 -3.36 7.81 10.08
N MET A 111 -3.19 8.77 9.16
CA MET A 111 -3.11 10.20 9.53
C MET A 111 -4.36 10.72 10.25
N TYR A 112 -5.54 10.19 9.97
CA TYR A 112 -6.76 10.56 10.68
C TYR A 112 -6.74 10.08 12.13
N VAL A 113 -6.27 8.85 12.38
CA VAL A 113 -6.21 8.24 13.71
C VAL A 113 -5.06 8.81 14.55
N THR A 114 -3.87 9.03 13.98
CA THR A 114 -2.72 9.55 14.75
C THR A 114 -2.83 11.04 15.12
N ASN A 115 -3.69 11.80 14.43
CA ASN A 115 -3.95 13.21 14.73
C ASN A 115 -5.25 13.45 15.52
N ALA A 116 -5.97 12.39 15.91
CA ALA A 116 -7.15 12.45 16.77
C ALA A 116 -6.78 12.37 18.26
#